data_AF-A0A6N2MWZ8-F1
#
_entry.id   AF-A0A6N2MWZ8-F1
#
_cell.length_a   1.000
_cell.length_b   1.000
_cell.length_c   1.000
_cell.angle_alpha   90.00
_cell.angle_beta   90.00
_cell.angle_gamma   90.00
#
_symmetry.space_group_name_H-M   'P 1'
#
loop_
_entity.id
_entity.type
_entity.pdbx_description
1 polymer ?
#
loop_
_entity_poly.entity_id
_entity_poly.type
_entity_poly.pdbx_seq_one_letter_code
_entity_poly.pdbx_strand_id
1 'polypeptide(L)'
;MSSQVEIVSTTMAGNDKVVEIAVYDYQSLLNYKPGTDEITIVVTSESYPEDDLKSIESLCQLLDYSYKGRRQKVDGVSTCAASSTGSTNSNDGAGGSTTGNEKK
;
A
#
# COMPACT_ATOMS: atom_id res chain seq x y z
N MET A 1 -2.04 20.22 22.15
CA MET A 1 -2.01 20.07 20.68
C MET A 1 -2.81 18.82 20.36
N SER A 2 -3.82 18.92 19.51
CA SER A 2 -4.63 17.74 19.14
C SER A 2 -3.74 16.81 18.31
N SER A 3 -3.36 15.66 18.89
CA SER A 3 -2.72 14.54 18.18
C SER A 3 -3.69 14.05 17.11
N GLN A 4 -3.59 14.63 15.92
CA GLN A 4 -4.42 14.33 14.77
C GLN A 4 -3.54 13.74 13.68
N VAL A 5 -4.04 12.67 13.06
CA VAL A 5 -3.44 12.11 11.86
C VAL A 5 -3.65 13.07 10.69
N GLU A 6 -2.72 13.09 9.75
CA GLU A 6 -2.87 13.80 8.48
C GLU A 6 -3.35 12.81 7.42
N ILE A 7 -4.42 13.12 6.69
CA ILE A 7 -4.80 12.32 5.52
C ILE A 7 -3.86 12.69 4.37
N VAL A 8 -3.00 11.74 3.98
CA VAL A 8 -2.04 11.88 2.89
C VAL A 8 -2.72 11.67 1.55
N SER A 9 -3.59 10.67 1.47
CA SER A 9 -4.30 10.32 0.25
C SER A 9 -5.59 9.58 0.57
N THR A 10 -6.54 9.65 -0.36
CA THR A 10 -7.77 8.85 -0.33
C THR A 10 -8.05 8.37 -1.73
N THR A 11 -8.21 7.06 -1.88
CA THR A 11 -8.54 6.41 -3.16
C THR A 11 -9.60 5.34 -2.94
N MET A 12 -10.10 4.74 -4.02
CA MET A 12 -11.06 3.64 -3.99
C MET A 12 -10.42 2.37 -4.53
N ALA A 13 -10.58 1.24 -3.82
CA ALA A 13 -10.22 -0.09 -4.29
C ALA A 13 -11.52 -0.89 -4.47
N GLY A 14 -12.08 -0.84 -5.68
CA GLY A 14 -13.44 -1.34 -5.90
C GLY A 14 -14.46 -0.48 -5.14
N ASN A 15 -15.14 -1.08 -4.17
CA ASN A 15 -16.10 -0.38 -3.30
C ASN A 15 -15.47 0.11 -1.98
N ASP A 16 -14.27 -0.36 -1.65
CA ASP A 16 -13.61 -0.04 -0.39
C ASP A 16 -12.88 1.30 -0.50
N LYS A 17 -13.01 2.13 0.53
CA LYS A 17 -12.28 3.40 0.61
C LYS A 17 -10.91 3.12 1.20
N VAL A 18 -9.85 3.41 0.46
CA VAL A 18 -8.48 3.27 0.95
C VAL A 18 -7.96 4.65 1.36
N VAL A 19 -7.65 4.81 2.64
CA VAL A 19 -7.14 6.06 3.20
C VAL A 19 -5.71 5.87 3.66
N GLU A 20 -4.80 6.67 3.13
CA GLU A 20 -3.42 6.73 3.63
C GLU A 20 -3.31 7.89 4.62
N ILE A 21 -2.90 7.58 5.86
CA ILE A 21 -2.72 8.54 6.93
C ILE A 21 -1.24 8.62 7.34
N ALA A 22 -0.77 9.83 7.59
CA ALA A 22 0.51 10.11 8.21
C ALA A 22 0.33 10.31 9.71
N VAL A 23 1.13 9.58 10.49
CA VAL A 23 1.17 9.69 11.94
C VAL A 23 2.49 10.30 12.41
N TYR A 24 2.36 11.19 13.39
CA TYR A 24 3.47 11.92 14.01
C TYR A 24 3.82 11.38 15.40
N ASP A 25 2.92 10.60 16.00
CA ASP A 25 3.08 9.96 17.29
C ASP A 25 2.11 8.76 17.42
N TYR A 26 2.40 7.90 18.39
CA TYR A 26 1.60 6.71 18.70
C TYR A 26 0.15 7.02 19.09
N GLN A 27 -0.08 8.12 19.81
CA GLN A 27 -1.40 8.51 20.29
C GLN A 27 -2.32 8.93 19.13
N SER A 28 -1.76 9.58 18.11
CA SER A 28 -2.48 9.96 16.90
C SER A 28 -3.12 8.74 16.22
N LEU A 29 -2.41 7.60 16.16
CA LEU A 29 -2.94 6.38 15.55
C LEU A 29 -4.07 5.75 16.38
N LEU A 30 -3.92 5.70 17.70
CA LEU A 30 -4.96 5.17 18.60
C LEU A 30 -6.26 5.98 18.58
N ASN A 31 -6.16 7.28 18.31
CA ASN A 31 -7.32 8.16 18.24
C ASN A 31 -8.01 8.10 16.87
N TYR A 32 -7.37 7.49 15.86
CA TYR A 32 -7.94 7.36 14.53
C TYR A 32 -9.09 6.36 14.53
N LYS A 33 -10.24 6.79 14.01
CA LYS A 33 -11.44 5.96 13.87
C LYS A 33 -11.78 5.83 12.39
N PRO A 34 -11.43 4.71 11.74
CA PRO A 34 -11.77 4.49 10.35
C PRO A 34 -13.29 4.38 10.18
N GLY A 35 -13.77 4.70 8.97
CA GLY A 35 -15.14 4.38 8.58
C GLY A 35 -15.38 2.88 8.45
N THR A 36 -16.65 2.46 8.35
CA THR A 36 -17.06 1.05 8.29
C THR A 36 -16.43 0.26 7.13
N ASP A 37 -16.22 0.91 5.98
CA ASP A 37 -15.69 0.30 4.75
C ASP A 37 -14.36 0.95 4.34
N GLU A 38 -13.54 1.29 5.34
CA GLU A 38 -12.28 2.00 5.16
C GLU A 38 -11.06 1.11 5.43
N ILE A 39 -10.26 0.89 4.39
CA ILE A 39 -8.93 0.30 4.50
C ILE A 39 -7.95 1.41 4.86
N THR A 40 -7.34 1.30 6.05
CA THR A 40 -6.38 2.30 6.54
C THR A 40 -4.95 1.87 6.24
N ILE A 41 -4.22 2.73 5.54
CA ILE A 41 -2.79 2.61 5.30
C ILE A 41 -2.08 3.64 6.17
N VAL A 42 -1.11 3.21 6.97
CA VAL A 42 -0.36 4.06 7.89
C VAL A 42 1.06 4.28 7.36
N VAL A 43 1.45 5.54 7.29
CA VAL A 43 2.84 5.97 7.10
C VAL A 43 3.28 6.82 8.28
N THR A 44 4.56 6.77 8.63
CA THR A 44 5.16 7.66 9.64
C THR A 44 5.83 8.85 8.97
N SER A 45 5.98 9.96 9.70
CA SER A 45 6.84 11.07 9.26
C SER A 45 8.28 10.60 9.01
N GLU A 46 9.00 11.26 8.10
CA GLU A 46 10.42 11.01 7.82
C GLU A 46 11.30 11.10 9.07
N SER A 47 10.93 11.99 10.00
CA SER A 47 11.65 12.21 11.26
C SER A 47 11.20 11.32 12.40
N TYR A 48 10.30 10.35 12.16
CA TYR A 48 9.78 9.49 13.21
C TYR A 48 10.88 8.55 13.74
N PRO A 49 11.12 8.46 15.06
CA PRO A 49 12.23 7.72 15.64
C PRO A 49 12.18 6.23 15.32
N GLU A 50 13.34 5.62 15.00
CA GLU A 50 13.42 4.19 14.60
C GLU A 50 12.93 3.24 15.69
N ASP A 51 13.27 3.56 16.94
CA ASP A 51 12.90 2.76 18.10
C ASP A 51 11.37 2.61 18.22
N ASP A 52 10.62 3.64 17.81
CA ASP A 52 9.16 3.66 17.89
C ASP A 52 8.48 3.09 16.64
N LEU A 53 9.20 2.89 15.52
CA LEU A 53 8.61 2.33 14.29
C LEU A 53 8.05 0.93 14.52
N LYS A 54 8.75 0.10 15.32
CA LYS A 54 8.30 -1.25 15.66
C LYS A 54 7.00 -1.25 16.45
N SER A 55 6.84 -0.28 17.35
CA SER A 55 5.61 -0.10 18.13
C SER A 55 4.45 0.32 17.25
N ILE A 56 4.69 1.21 16.27
CA ILE A 56 3.69 1.60 15.28
C ILE A 56 3.28 0.42 14.40
N GLU A 57 4.26 -0.33 13.87
CA GLU A 57 4.00 -1.51 13.04
C GLU A 57 3.16 -2.56 13.81
N SER A 58 3.55 -2.85 15.05
CA SER A 58 2.81 -3.79 15.91
C SER A 58 1.39 -3.31 16.21
N LEU A 59 1.20 -2.00 16.41
CA LEU A 59 -0.13 -1.43 16.62
C LEU A 59 -0.98 -1.50 15.35
N CYS A 60 -0.40 -1.25 14.17
CA CYS A 60 -1.12 -1.39 12.91
C CYS A 60 -1.65 -2.82 12.74
N GLN A 61 -0.85 -3.84 13.05
CA GLN A 61 -1.29 -5.24 13.00
C GLN A 61 -2.44 -5.52 13.98
N LEU A 62 -2.41 -4.95 15.19
CA LEU A 62 -3.48 -5.11 16.18
C LEU A 62 -4.79 -4.46 15.73
N LEU A 63 -4.70 -3.33 15.02
CA LEU A 63 -5.84 -2.56 14.52
C LEU A 63 -6.31 -3.00 13.12
N ASP A 64 -5.66 -4.01 12.53
CA ASP A 64 -5.88 -4.46 11.14
C ASP A 64 -5.63 -3.35 10.09
N TYR A 65 -4.63 -2.50 10.35
CA TYR A 65 -4.16 -1.47 9.43
C TYR A 65 -2.91 -1.94 8.68
N SER A 66 -2.73 -1.41 7.47
CA SER A 66 -1.55 -1.70 6.65
C SER A 66 -0.44 -0.68 6.90
N TYR A 67 0.71 -1.11 7.43
CA TYR A 67 1.85 -0.21 7.64
C TYR A 67 2.78 -0.19 6.43
N LYS A 68 3.05 1.01 5.89
CA LYS A 68 3.93 1.20 4.72
C LYS A 68 5.36 1.65 5.06
N GLY A 69 5.64 1.96 6.33
CA GLY A 69 6.93 2.52 6.73
C GLY A 69 6.92 4.05 6.82
N ARG A 70 8.12 4.64 6.73
CA ARG A 70 8.27 6.10 6.67
C ARG A 70 7.79 6.63 5.33
N ARG A 71 7.10 7.77 5.36
CA ARG A 71 6.77 8.54 4.16
C ARG A 71 8.10 8.86 3.45
N GLN A 72 8.21 8.49 2.18
CA GLN A 72 9.36 8.92 1.38
C GLN A 72 9.10 10.33 0.88
N LYS A 73 10.12 11.19 0.97
CA LYS A 73 10.12 12.48 0.30
C LYS A 73 10.05 12.21 -1.21
N VAL A 74 8.87 12.33 -1.78
CA VAL A 74 8.73 12.32 -3.24
C VAL A 74 9.22 13.67 -3.72
N ASP A 75 10.52 13.76 -4.03
CA ASP A 75 11.06 14.85 -4.86
C ASP A 75 10.48 14.68 -6.29
N GLY A 76 9.22 15.10 -6.47
CA GLY A 76 8.67 15.48 -7.77
C GLY A 76 8.33 14.37 -8.78
N VAL A 77 7.93 13.15 -8.39
CA VAL A 77 7.33 12.21 -9.35
C VAL A 77 6.06 11.54 -8.81
N SER A 78 4.93 11.95 -9.37
CA SER A 78 3.68 11.18 -9.29
C SER A 78 3.83 9.97 -10.21
N THR A 79 4.25 8.84 -9.67
CA THR A 79 4.03 7.55 -10.33
C THR A 79 2.76 6.96 -9.73
N CYS A 80 1.64 7.18 -10.42
CA CYS A 80 0.52 6.27 -10.33
C CYS A 80 1.02 4.87 -10.72
N ALA A 81 1.35 4.05 -9.72
CA ALA A 81 1.37 2.61 -9.92
C ALA A 81 -0.09 2.19 -10.14
N ALA A 82 -0.58 2.37 -11.37
CA ALA A 82 -1.66 1.57 -11.88
C ALA A 82 -1.20 0.13 -11.71
N SER A 83 -1.77 -0.59 -10.74
CA SER A 83 -1.65 -2.03 -10.68
C SER A 83 -2.35 -2.55 -11.93
N SER A 84 -1.59 -2.66 -13.02
CA SER A 84 -2.03 -3.20 -14.28
C SER A 84 -2.43 -4.65 -14.04
N THR A 85 -3.73 -4.88 -14.18
CA THR A 85 -4.35 -6.18 -14.42
C THR A 85 -3.53 -7.03 -15.37
N GLY A 86 -3.26 -8.27 -14.97
CA GLY A 86 -2.54 -9.21 -15.83
C GLY A 86 -2.37 -10.58 -15.20
N SER A 87 -3.44 -11.18 -14.69
CA SER A 87 -3.45 -12.64 -14.47
C SER A 87 -3.44 -13.32 -15.84
N THR A 88 -2.28 -13.47 -16.45
CA THR A 88 -2.10 -14.39 -17.57
C THR A 88 -2.16 -15.80 -17.00
N ASN A 89 -3.30 -16.44 -17.26
CA ASN A 89 -3.59 -17.84 -16.97
C ASN A 89 -2.54 -18.74 -17.67
N SER A 90 -1.65 -19.37 -16.90
CA SER A 90 -0.75 -20.40 -17.41
C SER A 90 -1.57 -21.66 -17.69
N ASN A 91 -1.85 -21.92 -18.97
CA ASN A 91 -2.32 -23.23 -19.41
C ASN A 91 -1.40 -23.70 -20.53
N ASP A 92 -0.31 -24.37 -20.14
CA ASP A 92 0.57 -25.11 -21.04
C ASP A 92 -0.19 -26.31 -21.61
N GLY A 93 -0.96 -26.04 -22.67
CA GLY A 93 -1.64 -27.03 -23.49
C GLY A 93 -0.72 -27.55 -24.59
N ALA A 94 -0.32 -28.80 -24.46
CA ALA A 94 0.47 -29.54 -25.43
C ALA A 94 -0.24 -29.75 -26.79
N GLY A 95 0.56 -29.81 -27.85
CA GLY A 95 0.18 -30.24 -29.20
C GLY A 95 0.40 -29.13 -30.24
N GLY A 96 1.12 -29.28 -31.34
CA GLY A 96 1.71 -30.43 -32.01
C GLY A 96 1.86 -30.07 -33.50
N SER A 97 2.91 -30.61 -34.13
CA SER A 97 3.05 -30.83 -35.58
C SER A 97 3.56 -29.70 -36.52
N THR A 98 4.82 -29.87 -36.90
CA THR A 98 5.40 -29.95 -38.27
C THR A 98 5.11 -28.90 -39.34
N THR A 99 6.19 -28.36 -39.91
CA THR A 99 6.62 -28.31 -41.36
C THR A 99 7.73 -27.24 -41.42
N GLY A 100 8.98 -27.47 -41.84
CA GLY A 100 9.47 -27.99 -43.12
C GLY A 100 10.00 -26.83 -43.99
N ASN A 101 11.25 -26.96 -44.47
CA ASN A 101 12.00 -26.12 -45.46
C ASN A 101 12.75 -24.88 -44.92
N GLU A 102 13.92 -24.45 -45.40
CA GLU A 102 14.88 -24.92 -46.42
C GLU A 102 16.23 -24.18 -46.26
N LYS A 103 17.33 -24.85 -46.66
CA LYS A 103 18.59 -24.39 -47.28
C LYS A 103 19.25 -23.05 -46.88
N LYS A 104 20.54 -23.13 -46.52
CA LYS A 104 21.64 -22.80 -47.47
C LYS A 104 22.94 -23.49 -47.08
#